data_AF-K9GNS7-F1
#
_entry.id   AF-K9GNS7-F1
#
_cell.length_a   1.000
_cell.length_b   1.000
_cell.length_c   1.000
_cell.angle_alpha   90.00
_cell.angle_beta   90.00
_cell.angle_gamma   90.00
#
_symmetry.space_group_name_H-M   'P 1'
#
loop_
_entity.id
_entity.type
_entity.pdbx_description
1 polymer ?
#
loop_
_entity_poly.entity_id
_entity_poly.type
_entity_poly.pdbx_seq_one_letter_code
_entity_poly.pdbx_strand_id
1 'polypeptide(L)'
;MKFTNIVLAASAASVACAYPRDRNVVPSKQSAEIKKRAANGFTWVGVSESGAEFGSNIPGTLGQDYAWPKTSQIQILRDAGMNIFRVPFLMERLVPTSITGAPDATYLADLKSTIKFITDSGAYAVLDPHNYGRYHGNIISSTSDFKAFWTTVATEFASNEKVIFDTNNEYHDLDQTLVLDLNQAAIDAIRAAGATSQYIFVEGNAWTGAWSWTDHNDNLKALTDSEDKIVYEMHQYLDGDSSGTSESCASPTIGKERLQSATAWLQENNKRGFIGEFAGGVNADCQAAVEGMLAYMSENSDVWMGAEWWSAGPMWGSYMYNLEPSNGPAYASYLPILEKYFVDSVASIISPSSSSSSGSKAAAKPSTTAAGVEITSIPSSNVQAFSSVIEPSSATVSASAEVSVAVAPVVSSATTAAPTTLVTVTATAKPHTAKPSNAKPYTAKPYTAKPFTQCGGINWTGPTVCEAGTTCVKQNPFYYQCVN
;
A
#
# COMPACT_ATOMS: atom_id res chain seq x y z
N MET A 1 -19.89 -0.70 76.32
CA MET A 1 -19.89 0.47 75.40
C MET A 1 -18.43 0.69 74.99
N LYS A 2 -17.96 0.65 73.74
CA LYS A 2 -18.54 0.64 72.39
C LYS A 2 -17.54 -0.05 71.43
N PHE A 3 -18.13 -0.75 70.47
CA PHE A 3 -17.72 -1.22 69.14
C PHE A 3 -16.41 -0.75 68.47
N THR A 4 -15.63 -1.77 68.04
CA THR A 4 -15.07 -2.05 66.69
C THR A 4 -14.86 -0.92 65.67
N ASN A 5 -13.66 -0.89 65.07
CA ASN A 5 -13.37 -0.63 63.64
C ASN A 5 -11.95 -1.19 63.33
N ILE A 6 -11.84 -2.44 62.89
CA ILE A 6 -11.56 -2.87 61.51
C ILE A 6 -10.56 -1.98 60.76
N VAL A 7 -9.31 -2.46 60.73
CA VAL A 7 -8.25 -2.06 59.79
C VAL A 7 -8.42 -2.93 58.54
N LEU A 8 -8.72 -2.31 57.40
CA LEU A 8 -8.59 -2.94 56.08
C LEU A 8 -7.51 -2.15 55.30
N ALA A 9 -6.26 -2.57 55.46
CA ALA A 9 -5.20 -2.23 54.52
C ALA A 9 -5.21 -3.32 53.44
N ALA A 10 -5.84 -3.04 52.30
CA ALA A 10 -5.74 -3.90 51.12
C ALA A 10 -4.37 -3.70 50.48
N SER A 11 -3.43 -4.58 50.82
CA SER A 11 -2.19 -4.80 50.10
C SER A 11 -2.50 -5.53 48.78
N ALA A 12 -2.71 -4.77 47.71
CA ALA A 12 -2.62 -5.31 46.36
C ALA A 12 -1.14 -5.55 46.04
N ALA A 13 -0.68 -6.78 46.25
CA ALA A 13 0.57 -7.27 45.72
C ALA A 13 0.42 -7.39 44.20
N SER A 14 0.81 -6.35 43.46
CA SER A 14 1.03 -6.44 42.03
C SER A 14 2.24 -7.33 41.80
N VAL A 15 1.99 -8.60 41.47
CA VAL A 15 3.02 -9.50 40.95
C VAL A 15 3.42 -8.96 39.58
N ALA A 16 4.47 -8.14 39.56
CA ALA A 16 5.19 -7.82 38.34
C ALA A 16 5.89 -9.11 37.89
N CYS A 17 5.21 -9.91 37.07
CA CYS A 17 5.89 -10.89 36.22
C CYS A 17 6.68 -10.12 35.17
N ALA A 18 7.84 -9.59 35.56
CA ALA A 18 8.87 -9.20 34.62
C ALA A 18 9.37 -10.49 33.97
N TYR A 19 8.85 -10.81 32.79
CA TYR A 19 9.42 -11.88 31.96
C TYR A 19 10.67 -11.32 31.29
N PRO A 20 11.88 -11.84 31.56
CA PRO A 20 13.04 -11.51 30.76
C PRO A 20 12.83 -12.17 29.39
N ARG A 21 12.38 -11.39 28.39
CA ARG A 21 12.42 -11.85 27.01
C ARG A 21 13.86 -11.72 26.53
N ASP A 22 14.59 -12.84 26.56
CA ASP A 22 15.83 -12.99 25.81
C ASP A 22 15.56 -12.64 24.35
N ARG A 23 16.21 -11.56 23.87
CA ARG A 23 16.09 -11.02 22.51
C ARG A 23 16.67 -11.92 21.41
N ASN A 24 16.90 -13.20 21.70
CA ASN A 24 17.56 -14.15 20.80
C ASN A 24 16.72 -15.40 20.51
N VAL A 25 15.45 -15.44 20.92
CA VAL A 25 14.55 -16.55 20.57
C VAL A 25 13.74 -16.13 19.34
N VAL A 26 14.17 -16.61 18.17
CA VAL A 26 13.26 -16.74 17.02
C VAL A 26 12.07 -17.55 17.52
N PRO A 27 10.83 -17.01 17.53
CA PRO A 27 9.69 -17.80 17.95
C PRO A 27 9.59 -18.99 16.99
N SER A 28 9.90 -20.21 17.48
CA SER A 28 9.40 -21.42 16.84
C SER A 28 7.91 -21.23 16.69
N LYS A 29 7.39 -21.34 15.45
CA LYS A 29 5.96 -21.25 15.07
C LYS A 29 5.09 -21.40 16.31
N GLN A 30 4.51 -20.30 16.80
CA GLN A 30 3.78 -20.31 18.06
C GLN A 30 2.61 -21.29 17.88
N SER A 31 2.82 -22.53 18.30
CA SER A 31 1.93 -23.66 18.02
C SER A 31 0.72 -23.68 18.94
N ALA A 32 0.28 -22.50 19.39
CA ALA A 32 -1.10 -22.33 19.79
C ALA A 32 -1.95 -22.56 18.53
N GLU A 33 -3.03 -23.33 18.64
CA GLU A 33 -3.99 -23.45 17.56
C GLU A 33 -4.62 -22.08 17.31
N ILE A 34 -4.01 -21.28 16.43
CA ILE A 34 -4.57 -20.02 15.97
C ILE A 34 -5.77 -20.40 15.11
N LYS A 35 -6.96 -20.18 15.66
CA LYS A 35 -8.21 -20.39 14.94
C LYS A 35 -8.29 -19.36 13.81
N LYS A 36 -7.98 -19.78 12.58
CA LYS A 36 -8.22 -18.99 11.37
C LYS A 36 -9.68 -18.55 11.32
N ARG A 37 -9.95 -17.35 10.80
CA ARG A 37 -11.33 -16.91 10.58
C ARG A 37 -12.00 -17.80 9.54
N ALA A 38 -13.15 -18.37 9.88
CA ALA A 38 -13.90 -19.29 9.03
C ALA A 38 -14.46 -18.66 7.74
N ALA A 39 -14.44 -17.32 7.64
CA ALA A 39 -14.92 -16.53 6.50
C ALA A 39 -13.87 -15.48 6.08
N ASN A 40 -12.60 -15.87 5.99
CA ASN A 40 -11.56 -15.01 5.44
C ASN A 40 -11.68 -14.98 3.90
N GLY A 41 -12.26 -13.91 3.35
CA GLY A 41 -12.40 -13.72 1.91
C GLY A 41 -11.25 -12.95 1.26
N PHE A 42 -10.18 -12.64 1.99
CA PHE A 42 -9.01 -11.99 1.39
C PHE A 42 -8.35 -12.87 0.34
N THR A 43 -7.84 -12.20 -0.68
CA THR A 43 -6.97 -12.77 -1.71
C THR A 43 -5.51 -12.64 -1.27
N TRP A 44 -5.15 -11.52 -0.63
CA TRP A 44 -3.77 -11.19 -0.28
C TRP A 44 -3.63 -10.70 1.15
N VAL A 45 -2.64 -11.23 1.88
CA VAL A 45 -2.18 -10.66 3.15
C VAL A 45 -0.66 -10.73 3.20
N GLY A 46 -0.02 -9.61 3.52
CA GLY A 46 1.41 -9.48 3.38
C GLY A 46 2.04 -8.37 4.20
N VAL A 47 3.19 -7.91 3.72
CA VAL A 47 3.99 -6.86 4.33
C VAL A 47 4.82 -6.15 3.26
N SER A 48 5.01 -4.84 3.42
CA SER A 48 5.98 -4.08 2.63
C SER A 48 7.41 -4.46 3.02
N GLU A 49 8.30 -4.57 2.05
CA GLU A 49 9.71 -4.93 2.19
C GLU A 49 10.56 -3.73 1.79
N SER A 50 10.69 -2.79 2.73
CA SER A 50 11.38 -1.52 2.54
C SER A 50 12.91 -1.65 2.56
N GLY A 51 13.56 -0.68 1.97
CA GLY A 51 15.00 -0.41 2.06
C GLY A 51 15.58 0.15 0.76
N ALA A 52 15.05 -0.22 -0.41
CA ALA A 52 15.58 0.24 -1.70
C ALA A 52 15.17 1.70 -2.01
N GLU A 53 14.14 2.20 -1.35
CA GLU A 53 13.67 3.58 -1.36
C GLU A 53 14.44 4.50 -0.40
N PHE A 54 15.16 3.96 0.57
CA PHE A 54 15.79 4.74 1.65
C PHE A 54 16.90 5.69 1.16
N GLY A 55 17.17 6.74 1.92
CA GLY A 55 18.29 7.66 1.76
C GLY A 55 18.00 8.80 0.81
N SER A 56 18.39 10.02 1.19
CA SER A 56 18.17 11.22 0.36
C SER A 56 19.23 11.44 -0.71
N ASN A 57 20.35 10.71 -0.65
CA ASN A 57 21.39 10.77 -1.69
C ASN A 57 20.92 9.98 -2.90
N ILE A 58 20.92 10.65 -4.06
CA ILE A 58 20.51 10.08 -5.35
C ILE A 58 21.71 10.20 -6.32
N PRO A 59 22.22 9.09 -6.88
CA PRO A 59 21.68 7.73 -6.77
C PRO A 59 21.95 7.05 -5.42
N GLY A 60 22.87 7.58 -4.61
CA GLY A 60 23.25 6.97 -3.33
C GLY A 60 24.07 5.68 -3.48
N THR A 61 24.41 5.07 -2.36
CA THR A 61 25.31 3.93 -2.25
C THR A 61 24.60 2.76 -1.56
N LEU A 62 24.55 1.60 -2.22
CA LEU A 62 24.03 0.37 -1.66
C LEU A 62 24.78 -0.02 -0.37
N GLY A 63 24.03 -0.36 0.68
CA GLY A 63 24.55 -0.71 2.00
C GLY A 63 24.87 0.49 2.89
N GLN A 64 24.70 1.73 2.41
CA GLN A 64 24.83 2.95 3.21
C GLN A 64 23.55 3.79 3.14
N ASP A 65 23.19 4.22 1.95
CA ASP A 65 22.00 5.05 1.72
C ASP A 65 20.73 4.20 1.62
N TYR A 66 20.83 3.02 1.00
CA TYR A 66 19.71 2.10 0.77
C TYR A 66 20.16 0.64 0.81
N ALA A 67 19.22 -0.30 0.93
CA ALA A 67 19.50 -1.74 0.88
C ALA A 67 18.31 -2.51 0.30
N TRP A 68 18.60 -3.59 -0.43
CA TRP A 68 17.56 -4.50 -0.88
C TRP A 68 17.06 -5.41 0.26
N PRO A 69 15.75 -5.74 0.28
CA PRO A 69 15.19 -6.72 1.21
C PRO A 69 15.95 -8.03 1.25
N LYS A 70 16.08 -8.62 2.44
CA LYS A 70 16.78 -9.90 2.60
C LYS A 70 15.82 -11.05 2.26
N THR A 71 16.11 -11.77 1.18
CA THR A 71 15.31 -12.95 0.76
C THR A 71 15.11 -13.99 1.87
N SER A 72 16.10 -14.18 2.74
CA SER A 72 15.96 -15.06 3.92
C SER A 72 14.88 -14.61 4.92
N GLN A 73 14.62 -13.31 5.03
CA GLN A 73 13.61 -12.74 5.93
C GLN A 73 12.22 -12.81 5.27
N ILE A 74 12.14 -12.47 3.98
CA ILE A 74 10.97 -12.71 3.13
C ILE A 74 10.53 -14.18 3.24
N GLN A 75 11.47 -15.14 3.17
CA GLN A 75 11.15 -16.57 3.28
C GLN A 75 10.50 -16.93 4.63
N ILE A 76 10.96 -16.35 5.74
CA ILE A 76 10.35 -16.61 7.06
C ILE A 76 8.90 -16.12 7.09
N LEU A 77 8.62 -14.95 6.52
CA LEU A 77 7.28 -14.39 6.43
C LEU A 77 6.38 -15.18 5.46
N ARG A 78 6.96 -15.64 4.34
CA ARG A 78 6.31 -16.54 3.39
C ARG A 78 5.92 -17.87 4.05
N ASP A 79 6.83 -18.47 4.81
CA ASP A 79 6.62 -19.72 5.54
C ASP A 79 5.56 -19.58 6.66
N ALA A 80 5.42 -18.38 7.23
CA ALA A 80 4.34 -18.06 8.16
C ALA A 80 2.97 -18.02 7.47
N GLY A 81 2.92 -17.63 6.20
CA GLY A 81 1.73 -17.71 5.35
C GLY A 81 1.42 -16.46 4.53
N MET A 82 2.23 -15.40 4.62
CA MET A 82 2.08 -14.22 3.77
C MET A 82 2.19 -14.59 2.30
N ASN A 83 1.40 -13.96 1.43
CA ASN A 83 1.32 -14.31 0.01
C ASN A 83 1.40 -13.10 -0.94
N ILE A 84 1.65 -11.91 -0.42
CA ILE A 84 1.96 -10.68 -1.16
C ILE A 84 3.09 -9.94 -0.43
N PHE A 85 3.97 -9.28 -1.18
CA PHE A 85 5.02 -8.42 -0.64
C PHE A 85 5.17 -7.20 -1.54
N ARG A 86 4.97 -6.00 -1.01
CA ARG A 86 5.24 -4.74 -1.72
C ARG A 86 6.67 -4.31 -1.57
N VAL A 87 7.32 -3.97 -2.67
CA VAL A 87 8.75 -3.64 -2.72
C VAL A 87 8.92 -2.19 -3.17
N PRO A 88 9.00 -1.24 -2.22
CA PRO A 88 9.31 0.16 -2.51
C PRO A 88 10.67 0.32 -3.20
N PHE A 89 10.73 1.17 -4.22
CA PHE A 89 11.97 1.57 -4.90
C PHE A 89 11.88 3.01 -5.42
N LEU A 90 13.02 3.72 -5.56
CA LEU A 90 13.01 5.08 -6.15
C LEU A 90 13.10 5.05 -7.68
N MET A 91 12.21 5.80 -8.33
CA MET A 91 12.25 6.07 -9.78
C MET A 91 13.61 6.66 -10.20
N GLU A 92 14.19 7.57 -9.42
CA GLU A 92 15.46 8.25 -9.71
C GLU A 92 16.68 7.32 -9.61
N ARG A 93 16.57 6.22 -8.87
CA ARG A 93 17.61 5.18 -8.87
C ARG A 93 17.43 4.22 -10.04
N LEU A 94 16.17 3.95 -10.41
CA LEU A 94 15.88 3.08 -11.53
C LEU A 94 16.22 3.74 -12.88
N VAL A 95 15.79 4.98 -13.14
CA VAL A 95 16.03 5.71 -14.41
C VAL A 95 16.74 7.04 -14.15
N PRO A 96 18.04 7.07 -13.82
CA PRO A 96 18.68 8.19 -13.14
C PRO A 96 18.85 9.49 -13.95
N THR A 97 18.82 9.42 -15.28
CA THR A 97 19.07 10.61 -16.12
C THR A 97 17.80 11.43 -16.35
N SER A 98 16.69 10.74 -16.60
CA SER A 98 15.36 11.31 -16.80
C SER A 98 14.34 10.20 -16.63
N ILE A 99 13.09 10.58 -16.33
CA ILE A 99 11.95 9.66 -16.23
C ILE A 99 11.73 8.82 -17.51
N THR A 100 12.17 9.31 -18.67
CA THR A 100 12.14 8.62 -19.97
C THR A 100 13.47 7.95 -20.36
N GLY A 101 14.45 7.99 -19.46
CA GLY A 101 15.80 7.52 -19.70
C GLY A 101 15.94 6.00 -19.63
N ALA A 102 17.15 5.52 -19.94
CA ALA A 102 17.48 4.11 -19.78
C ALA A 102 17.57 3.74 -18.28
N PRO A 103 17.14 2.53 -17.90
CA PRO A 103 17.35 2.06 -16.54
C PRO A 103 18.83 1.92 -16.17
N ASP A 104 19.17 2.21 -14.91
CA ASP A 104 20.43 1.74 -14.34
C ASP A 104 20.41 0.21 -14.29
N ALA A 105 21.37 -0.41 -14.98
CA ALA A 105 21.40 -1.86 -15.15
C ALA A 105 21.61 -2.62 -13.84
N THR A 106 22.31 -2.02 -12.86
CA THR A 106 22.58 -2.67 -11.57
C THR A 106 21.33 -2.62 -10.70
N TYR A 107 20.74 -1.44 -10.56
CA TYR A 107 19.53 -1.25 -9.76
C TYR A 107 18.35 -2.06 -10.32
N LEU A 108 18.17 -2.08 -11.64
CA LEU A 108 17.15 -2.93 -12.29
C LEU A 108 17.42 -4.42 -12.05
N ALA A 109 18.68 -4.88 -12.13
CA ALA A 109 19.01 -6.28 -11.90
C ALA A 109 18.68 -6.71 -10.45
N ASP A 110 18.97 -5.86 -9.47
CA ASP A 110 18.67 -6.14 -8.07
C ASP A 110 17.16 -6.13 -7.77
N LEU A 111 16.41 -5.17 -8.37
CA LEU A 111 14.95 -5.15 -8.31
C LEU A 111 14.38 -6.46 -8.87
N LYS A 112 14.80 -6.85 -10.09
CA LYS A 112 14.38 -8.09 -10.72
C LYS A 112 14.72 -9.32 -9.87
N SER A 113 15.88 -9.34 -9.22
CA SER A 113 16.27 -10.44 -8.34
C SER A 113 15.33 -10.58 -7.14
N THR A 114 15.00 -9.47 -6.48
CA THR A 114 14.07 -9.44 -5.33
C THR A 114 12.68 -9.90 -5.73
N ILE A 115 12.13 -9.31 -6.80
CA ILE A 115 10.81 -9.65 -7.34
C ILE A 115 10.75 -11.11 -7.79
N LYS A 116 11.80 -11.61 -8.46
CA LYS A 116 11.87 -13.01 -8.88
C LYS A 116 11.87 -13.95 -7.67
N PHE A 117 12.61 -13.64 -6.61
CA PHE A 117 12.61 -14.47 -5.40
C PHE A 117 11.20 -14.58 -4.79
N ILE A 118 10.50 -13.44 -4.66
CA ILE A 118 9.14 -13.42 -4.13
C ILE A 118 8.21 -14.26 -5.01
N THR A 119 8.23 -14.02 -6.32
CA THR A 119 7.32 -14.68 -7.26
C THR A 119 7.62 -16.18 -7.47
N ASP A 120 8.89 -16.60 -7.43
CA ASP A 120 9.29 -18.01 -7.44
C ASP A 120 8.78 -18.77 -6.20
N SER A 121 8.55 -18.09 -5.07
CA SER A 121 7.93 -18.67 -3.86
C SER A 121 6.41 -18.87 -3.98
N GLY A 122 5.83 -18.44 -5.11
CA GLY A 122 4.39 -18.45 -5.39
C GLY A 122 3.60 -17.27 -4.80
N ALA A 123 4.26 -16.35 -4.09
CA ALA A 123 3.67 -15.10 -3.63
C ALA A 123 3.57 -14.06 -4.76
N TYR A 124 2.76 -13.03 -4.54
CA TYR A 124 2.71 -11.84 -5.38
C TYR A 124 3.76 -10.82 -4.94
N ALA A 125 4.31 -10.09 -5.90
CA ALA A 125 5.26 -9.01 -5.64
C ALA A 125 4.72 -7.70 -6.21
N VAL A 126 4.50 -6.69 -5.36
CA VAL A 126 4.08 -5.36 -5.81
C VAL A 126 5.32 -4.52 -6.11
N LEU A 127 5.41 -4.00 -7.33
CA LEU A 127 6.40 -3.03 -7.75
C LEU A 127 5.88 -1.64 -7.38
N ASP A 128 6.45 -1.02 -6.34
CA ASP A 128 6.07 0.30 -5.86
C ASP A 128 7.17 1.35 -6.18
N PRO A 129 6.97 2.21 -7.18
CA PRO A 129 7.76 3.43 -7.31
C PRO A 129 7.35 4.41 -6.19
N HIS A 130 8.16 4.44 -5.14
CA HIS A 130 7.85 5.09 -3.86
C HIS A 130 8.12 6.61 -3.89
N ASN A 131 7.37 7.32 -4.72
CA ASN A 131 7.79 8.60 -5.29
C ASN A 131 6.84 9.78 -5.07
N TYR A 132 5.66 9.59 -4.46
CA TYR A 132 4.77 10.68 -4.05
C TYR A 132 4.27 11.55 -5.23
N GLY A 133 4.11 10.96 -6.41
CA GLY A 133 3.80 11.66 -7.66
C GLY A 133 4.91 12.60 -8.14
N ARG A 134 6.15 12.39 -7.68
CA ARG A 134 7.28 13.30 -7.90
C ARG A 134 8.53 12.58 -8.42
N TYR A 135 9.28 13.27 -9.27
CA TYR A 135 10.58 12.83 -9.79
C TYR A 135 11.60 13.96 -9.64
N HIS A 136 12.72 13.69 -8.95
CA HIS A 136 13.66 14.69 -8.42
C HIS A 136 12.95 15.81 -7.64
N GLY A 137 11.94 15.45 -6.85
CA GLY A 137 11.15 16.37 -6.03
C GLY A 137 10.14 17.24 -6.77
N ASN A 138 10.11 17.20 -8.11
CA ASN A 138 9.13 17.94 -8.91
C ASN A 138 7.90 17.07 -9.18
N ILE A 139 6.70 17.66 -9.15
CA ILE A 139 5.47 16.95 -9.56
C ILE A 139 5.65 16.44 -10.99
N ILE A 140 5.32 15.17 -11.20
CA ILE A 140 5.26 14.56 -12.53
C ILE A 140 4.01 15.13 -13.23
N SER A 141 4.19 16.17 -14.03
CA SER A 141 3.09 16.83 -14.75
C SER A 141 2.86 16.30 -16.17
N SER A 142 3.81 15.51 -16.69
CA SER A 142 3.82 14.98 -18.05
C SER A 142 3.35 13.53 -18.06
N THR A 143 2.10 13.31 -18.46
CA THR A 143 1.53 11.96 -18.61
C THR A 143 2.26 11.13 -19.66
N SER A 144 2.79 11.76 -20.72
CA SER A 144 3.60 11.07 -21.74
C SER A 144 4.93 10.55 -21.18
N ASP A 145 5.56 11.32 -20.31
CA ASP A 145 6.82 10.90 -19.69
C ASP A 145 6.59 9.80 -18.67
N PHE A 146 5.49 9.88 -17.91
CA PHE A 146 5.07 8.81 -17.02
C PHE A 146 4.68 7.52 -17.77
N LYS A 147 4.04 7.64 -18.94
CA LYS A 147 3.82 6.50 -19.86
C LYS A 147 5.12 5.85 -20.30
N ALA A 148 6.14 6.63 -20.63
CA ALA A 148 7.44 6.11 -21.04
C ALA A 148 8.16 5.38 -19.90
N PHE A 149 8.10 5.92 -18.68
CA PHE A 149 8.56 5.22 -17.48
C PHE A 149 7.86 3.86 -17.31
N TRP A 150 6.53 3.85 -17.32
CA TRP A 150 5.76 2.61 -17.13
C TRP A 150 5.92 1.61 -18.26
N THR A 151 6.11 2.06 -19.50
CA THR A 151 6.47 1.18 -20.62
C THR A 151 7.80 0.47 -20.35
N THR A 152 8.79 1.21 -19.86
CA THR A 152 10.13 0.69 -19.53
C THR A 152 10.05 -0.36 -18.43
N VAL A 153 9.36 -0.05 -17.32
CA VAL A 153 9.21 -0.99 -16.20
C VAL A 153 8.39 -2.21 -16.61
N ALA A 154 7.20 -2.02 -17.18
CA ALA A 154 6.30 -3.12 -17.50
C ALA A 154 6.90 -4.12 -18.49
N THR A 155 7.71 -3.65 -19.46
CA THR A 155 8.41 -4.53 -20.42
C THR A 155 9.30 -5.56 -19.72
N GLU A 156 9.94 -5.19 -18.62
CA GLU A 156 10.84 -6.08 -17.87
C GLU A 156 10.10 -7.19 -17.09
N PHE A 157 8.80 -6.99 -16.80
CA PHE A 157 8.01 -7.84 -15.93
C PHE A 157 6.75 -8.43 -16.58
N ALA A 158 6.46 -8.11 -17.85
CA ALA A 158 5.21 -8.45 -18.54
C ALA A 158 4.86 -9.95 -18.54
N SER A 159 5.87 -10.83 -18.51
CA SER A 159 5.66 -12.29 -18.50
C SER A 159 5.49 -12.90 -17.09
N ASN A 160 5.68 -12.12 -16.03
CA ASN A 160 5.54 -12.60 -14.66
C ASN A 160 4.14 -12.29 -14.12
N GLU A 161 3.26 -13.28 -14.15
CA GLU A 161 1.84 -13.15 -13.75
C GLU A 161 1.64 -12.88 -12.25
N LYS A 162 2.70 -13.05 -11.43
CA LYS A 162 2.69 -12.78 -9.99
C LYS A 162 3.20 -11.39 -9.63
N VAL A 163 3.60 -10.60 -10.63
CA VAL A 163 3.85 -9.17 -10.44
C VAL A 163 2.53 -8.41 -10.35
N ILE A 164 2.49 -7.42 -9.48
CA ILE A 164 1.46 -6.38 -9.40
C ILE A 164 2.19 -5.05 -9.61
N PHE A 165 1.61 -4.16 -10.42
CA PHE A 165 2.16 -2.83 -10.64
C PHE A 165 1.40 -1.82 -9.78
N ASP A 166 2.07 -1.16 -8.85
CA ASP A 166 1.54 0.01 -8.14
C ASP A 166 1.96 1.26 -8.91
N THR A 167 1.00 2.10 -9.29
CA THR A 167 1.23 3.28 -10.12
C THR A 167 2.22 4.28 -9.51
N ASN A 168 2.12 4.58 -8.21
CA ASN A 168 3.02 5.44 -7.47
C ASN A 168 2.54 5.57 -6.02
N ASN A 169 3.47 5.41 -5.07
CA ASN A 169 3.16 5.64 -3.67
C ASN A 169 2.63 7.06 -3.40
N GLU A 170 1.45 7.15 -2.79
CA GLU A 170 0.90 8.29 -2.07
C GLU A 170 1.01 9.63 -2.80
N TYR A 171 0.28 9.80 -3.90
CA TYR A 171 0.10 11.13 -4.48
C TYR A 171 -0.40 12.11 -3.41
N HIS A 172 0.21 13.29 -3.31
CA HIS A 172 -0.21 14.32 -2.34
C HIS A 172 0.10 15.74 -2.83
N ASP A 173 -0.78 16.69 -2.53
CA ASP A 173 -0.65 18.09 -2.95
C ASP A 173 -0.50 18.26 -4.47
N LEU A 174 -1.17 17.39 -5.23
CA LEU A 174 -1.31 17.47 -6.69
C LEU A 174 -2.71 17.97 -7.07
N ASP A 175 -2.86 18.51 -8.28
CA ASP A 175 -4.18 18.66 -8.90
C ASP A 175 -4.85 17.29 -9.07
N GLN A 176 -6.12 17.19 -8.71
CA GLN A 176 -6.83 15.90 -8.68
C GLN A 176 -7.08 15.31 -10.08
N THR A 177 -7.19 16.17 -11.11
CA THR A 177 -7.29 15.71 -12.50
C THR A 177 -5.96 15.12 -12.95
N LEU A 178 -4.84 15.76 -12.57
CA LEU A 178 -3.52 15.22 -12.85
C LEU A 178 -3.31 13.82 -12.22
N VAL A 179 -3.76 13.59 -10.98
CA VAL A 179 -3.64 12.26 -10.35
C VAL A 179 -4.42 11.19 -11.13
N LEU A 180 -5.64 11.51 -11.58
CA LEU A 180 -6.42 10.64 -12.46
C LEU A 180 -5.67 10.35 -13.76
N ASP A 181 -5.15 11.38 -14.41
CA ASP A 181 -4.47 11.28 -15.69
C ASP A 181 -3.15 10.49 -15.60
N LEU A 182 -2.42 10.62 -14.49
CA LEU A 182 -1.19 9.84 -14.23
C LEU A 182 -1.51 8.35 -14.01
N ASN A 183 -2.53 8.03 -13.22
CA ASN A 183 -2.98 6.65 -13.03
C ASN A 183 -3.41 6.01 -14.36
N GLN A 184 -4.24 6.71 -15.16
CA GLN A 184 -4.66 6.21 -16.47
C GLN A 184 -3.46 6.06 -17.42
N ALA A 185 -2.49 6.99 -17.36
CA ALA A 185 -1.26 6.90 -18.11
C ALA A 185 -0.44 5.64 -17.78
N ALA A 186 -0.28 5.32 -16.49
CA ALA A 186 0.37 4.10 -16.06
C ALA A 186 -0.34 2.85 -16.58
N ILE A 187 -1.68 2.77 -16.41
CA ILE A 187 -2.49 1.64 -16.88
C ILE A 187 -2.29 1.42 -18.39
N ASP A 188 -2.48 2.48 -19.18
CA ASP A 188 -2.34 2.41 -20.64
C ASP A 188 -0.96 1.89 -21.06
N ALA A 189 0.10 2.38 -20.43
CA ALA A 189 1.48 2.00 -20.75
C ALA A 189 1.80 0.57 -20.34
N ILE A 190 1.35 0.14 -19.17
CA ILE A 190 1.53 -1.24 -18.67
C ILE A 190 0.85 -2.23 -19.64
N ARG A 191 -0.39 -1.95 -20.05
CA ARG A 191 -1.11 -2.82 -21.00
C ARG A 191 -0.48 -2.80 -22.39
N ALA A 192 -0.06 -1.63 -22.88
CA ALA A 192 0.61 -1.50 -24.17
C ALA A 192 1.97 -2.22 -24.22
N ALA A 193 2.65 -2.39 -23.08
CA ALA A 193 3.89 -3.19 -22.97
C ALA A 193 3.66 -4.72 -22.98
N GLY A 194 2.41 -5.17 -23.05
CA GLY A 194 2.04 -6.59 -23.09
C GLY A 194 1.84 -7.25 -21.72
N ALA A 195 1.86 -6.47 -20.63
CA ALA A 195 1.60 -6.97 -19.29
C ALA A 195 0.09 -7.01 -19.00
N THR A 196 -0.61 -8.03 -19.52
CA THR A 196 -2.09 -8.13 -19.50
C THR A 196 -2.64 -9.04 -18.38
N SER A 197 -1.80 -9.90 -17.81
CA SER A 197 -2.19 -10.82 -16.73
C SER A 197 -2.23 -10.15 -15.34
N GLN A 198 -1.42 -9.12 -15.14
CA GLN A 198 -1.10 -8.52 -13.85
C GLN A 198 -2.22 -7.61 -13.35
N TYR A 199 -2.41 -7.56 -12.04
CA TYR A 199 -3.18 -6.50 -11.38
C TYR A 199 -2.42 -5.18 -11.44
N ILE A 200 -3.17 -4.07 -11.46
CA ILE A 200 -2.63 -2.72 -11.33
C ILE A 200 -3.27 -2.08 -10.11
N PHE A 201 -2.44 -1.73 -9.15
CA PHE A 201 -2.82 -0.99 -7.97
C PHE A 201 -2.74 0.51 -8.29
N VAL A 202 -3.87 1.19 -8.14
CA VAL A 202 -4.00 2.62 -8.42
C VAL A 202 -4.12 3.36 -7.09
N GLU A 203 -3.36 4.44 -6.97
CA GLU A 203 -3.31 5.24 -5.75
C GLU A 203 -3.91 6.63 -5.97
N GLY A 204 -4.53 7.15 -4.92
CA GLY A 204 -5.16 8.46 -4.91
C GLY A 204 -4.29 9.58 -4.34
N ASN A 205 -4.84 10.78 -4.41
CA ASN A 205 -4.29 11.97 -3.77
C ASN A 205 -4.53 11.92 -2.25
N ALA A 206 -4.03 12.93 -1.53
CA ALA A 206 -4.08 13.00 -0.08
C ALA A 206 -3.51 11.73 0.58
N TRP A 207 -2.35 11.29 0.09
CA TRP A 207 -1.63 10.12 0.59
C TRP A 207 -2.43 8.82 0.47
N THR A 208 -3.28 8.76 -0.55
CA THR A 208 -4.23 7.65 -0.81
C THR A 208 -5.04 7.20 0.43
N GLY A 209 -5.24 8.10 1.40
CA GLY A 209 -5.78 7.73 2.71
C GLY A 209 -7.24 7.27 2.64
N ALA A 210 -7.54 6.07 3.15
CA ALA A 210 -8.90 5.52 3.13
C ALA A 210 -9.91 6.41 3.90
N TRP A 211 -9.49 6.92 5.06
CA TRP A 211 -10.29 7.83 5.90
C TRP A 211 -10.76 9.11 5.22
N SER A 212 -10.03 9.57 4.20
CA SER A 212 -10.31 10.79 3.44
C SER A 212 -10.61 10.52 1.97
N TRP A 213 -10.80 9.24 1.57
CA TRP A 213 -10.91 8.85 0.17
C TRP A 213 -12.03 9.57 -0.56
N THR A 214 -13.21 9.60 0.02
CA THR A 214 -14.41 10.20 -0.59
C THR A 214 -14.33 11.72 -0.74
N ASP A 215 -13.46 12.37 0.03
CA ASP A 215 -13.31 13.82 0.02
C ASP A 215 -12.38 14.30 -1.11
N HIS A 216 -11.48 13.43 -1.58
CA HIS A 216 -10.42 13.78 -2.53
C HIS A 216 -10.47 12.98 -3.83
N ASN A 217 -10.81 11.69 -3.77
CA ASN A 217 -10.49 10.72 -4.82
C ASN A 217 -11.70 10.19 -5.60
N ASP A 218 -12.87 10.83 -5.46
CA ASP A 218 -14.10 10.38 -6.12
C ASP A 218 -14.01 10.34 -7.66
N ASN A 219 -13.16 11.16 -8.29
CA ASN A 219 -12.95 11.11 -9.75
C ASN A 219 -12.23 9.85 -10.24
N LEU A 220 -11.52 9.13 -9.36
CA LEU A 220 -10.75 7.94 -9.74
C LEU A 220 -11.64 6.76 -10.16
N LYS A 221 -12.94 6.76 -9.84
CA LYS A 221 -13.90 5.76 -10.38
C LYS A 221 -13.94 5.70 -11.91
N ALA A 222 -13.48 6.77 -12.58
CA ALA A 222 -13.42 6.90 -14.02
C ALA A 222 -12.24 6.17 -14.67
N LEU A 223 -11.28 5.65 -13.89
CA LEU A 223 -10.17 4.84 -14.41
C LEU A 223 -10.70 3.59 -15.12
N THR A 224 -10.05 3.25 -16.24
CA THR A 224 -10.39 2.09 -17.07
C THR A 224 -9.16 1.26 -17.38
N ASP A 225 -9.35 -0.06 -17.45
CA ASP A 225 -8.33 -1.03 -17.80
C ASP A 225 -8.95 -2.04 -18.77
N SER A 226 -8.24 -2.35 -19.87
CA SER A 226 -8.71 -3.33 -20.85
C SER A 226 -8.88 -4.73 -20.27
N GLU A 227 -8.14 -5.03 -19.20
CA GLU A 227 -8.10 -6.35 -18.58
C GLU A 227 -8.97 -6.48 -17.33
N ASP A 228 -9.63 -5.39 -16.91
CA ASP A 228 -10.48 -5.28 -15.71
C ASP A 228 -9.79 -5.77 -14.42
N LYS A 229 -8.52 -5.36 -14.21
CA LYS A 229 -7.71 -5.74 -13.02
C LYS A 229 -7.21 -4.54 -12.22
N ILE A 230 -7.96 -3.43 -12.22
CA ILE A 230 -7.70 -2.30 -11.33
C ILE A 230 -8.09 -2.66 -9.89
N VAL A 231 -7.21 -2.35 -8.96
CA VAL A 231 -7.49 -2.38 -7.51
C VAL A 231 -7.10 -1.03 -6.93
N TYR A 232 -7.99 -0.42 -6.15
CA TYR A 232 -7.75 0.88 -5.52
C TYR A 232 -6.96 0.65 -4.23
N GLU A 233 -5.67 0.92 -4.29
CA GLU A 233 -4.77 0.83 -3.13
C GLU A 233 -4.94 2.08 -2.27
N MET A 234 -5.27 1.86 -1.00
CA MET A 234 -5.45 2.91 -0.01
C MET A 234 -4.58 2.64 1.20
N HIS A 235 -4.17 3.69 1.90
CA HIS A 235 -3.35 3.57 3.11
C HIS A 235 -4.17 3.97 4.34
N GLN A 236 -3.87 3.33 5.47
CA GLN A 236 -4.54 3.65 6.72
C GLN A 236 -3.68 3.43 7.96
N TYR A 237 -3.22 4.54 8.56
CA TYR A 237 -2.67 4.54 9.91
C TYR A 237 -3.72 4.90 10.95
N LEU A 238 -3.41 4.64 12.22
CA LEU A 238 -4.39 4.60 13.32
C LEU A 238 -4.17 5.67 14.40
N ASP A 239 -3.07 6.42 14.30
CA ASP A 239 -2.75 7.56 15.15
C ASP A 239 -3.64 8.77 14.87
N GLY A 240 -3.58 9.79 15.73
CA GLY A 240 -4.56 10.89 15.79
C GLY A 240 -4.81 11.59 14.46
N ASP A 241 -3.78 11.73 13.62
CA ASP A 241 -3.82 12.39 12.31
C ASP A 241 -3.72 11.42 11.11
N SER A 242 -3.70 10.11 11.37
CA SER A 242 -3.55 9.06 10.34
C SER A 242 -2.22 9.09 9.59
N SER A 243 -1.15 9.66 10.16
CA SER A 243 0.17 9.76 9.51
C SER A 243 1.09 8.55 9.74
N GLY A 244 0.82 7.71 10.73
CA GLY A 244 1.70 6.60 11.08
C GLY A 244 2.99 7.03 11.77
N THR A 245 2.98 8.16 12.47
CA THR A 245 4.16 8.74 13.15
C THR A 245 4.14 8.57 14.66
N SER A 246 3.11 7.93 15.20
CA SER A 246 2.95 7.71 16.64
C SER A 246 2.69 6.24 17.00
N GLU A 247 3.22 5.81 18.14
CA GLU A 247 2.90 4.50 18.73
C GLU A 247 1.45 4.43 19.23
N SER A 248 0.78 5.56 19.41
CA SER A 248 -0.59 5.63 19.94
C SER A 248 -1.62 5.55 18.83
N CYS A 249 -2.70 4.80 19.07
CA CYS A 249 -3.89 4.81 18.21
C CYS A 249 -4.97 5.71 18.82
N ALA A 250 -5.76 6.38 17.98
CA ALA A 250 -6.75 7.35 18.44
C ALA A 250 -7.84 6.71 19.33
N SER A 251 -8.23 5.46 19.03
CA SER A 251 -9.11 4.64 19.85
C SER A 251 -8.94 3.15 19.50
N PRO A 252 -9.43 2.21 20.33
CA PRO A 252 -9.47 0.78 20.00
C PRO A 252 -10.37 0.40 18.82
N THR A 253 -11.17 1.33 18.28
CA THR A 253 -12.11 1.08 17.17
C THR A 253 -11.80 1.89 15.91
N ILE A 254 -10.80 2.78 15.98
CA ILE A 254 -10.54 3.78 14.94
C ILE A 254 -10.27 3.19 13.57
N GLY A 255 -9.61 2.03 13.49
CA GLY A 255 -9.29 1.39 12.22
C GLY A 255 -10.53 1.03 11.41
N LYS A 256 -11.55 0.44 12.04
CA LYS A 256 -12.83 0.18 11.37
C LYS A 256 -13.51 1.48 10.93
N GLU A 257 -13.58 2.46 11.83
CA GLU A 257 -14.28 3.73 11.60
C GLU A 257 -13.72 4.47 10.38
N ARG A 258 -12.39 4.48 10.22
CA ARG A 258 -11.71 5.12 9.11
C ARG A 258 -11.91 4.43 7.75
N LEU A 259 -12.30 3.16 7.71
CA LEU A 259 -12.53 2.46 6.44
C LEU A 259 -13.98 2.53 5.95
N GLN A 260 -14.92 3.03 6.75
CA GLN A 260 -16.35 2.88 6.43
C GLN A 260 -16.77 3.66 5.17
N SER A 261 -16.29 4.90 5.02
CA SER A 261 -16.61 5.74 3.85
C SER A 261 -15.99 5.16 2.57
N ALA A 262 -14.72 4.77 2.61
CA ALA A 262 -14.05 4.10 1.50
C ALA A 262 -14.72 2.77 1.11
N THR A 263 -15.13 1.96 2.09
CA THR A 263 -15.83 0.69 1.83
C THR A 263 -17.16 0.92 1.10
N ALA A 264 -17.97 1.88 1.57
CA ALA A 264 -19.21 2.25 0.91
C ALA A 264 -18.96 2.75 -0.53
N TRP A 265 -17.93 3.58 -0.73
CA TRP A 265 -17.55 4.06 -2.05
C TRP A 265 -17.16 2.93 -3.01
N LEU A 266 -16.38 1.95 -2.55
CA LEU A 266 -16.02 0.78 -3.36
C LEU A 266 -17.26 -0.03 -3.76
N GLN A 267 -18.19 -0.24 -2.82
CA GLN A 267 -19.44 -0.97 -3.07
C GLN A 267 -20.33 -0.24 -4.08
N GLU A 268 -20.55 1.06 -3.89
CA GLU A 268 -21.39 1.90 -4.75
C GLU A 268 -20.87 1.99 -6.18
N ASN A 269 -19.54 1.99 -6.35
CA ASN A 269 -18.90 2.13 -7.65
C ASN A 269 -18.47 0.78 -8.27
N ASN A 270 -18.83 -0.34 -7.63
CA ASN A 270 -18.46 -1.70 -8.03
C ASN A 270 -16.94 -1.84 -8.28
N LYS A 271 -16.14 -1.37 -7.33
CA LYS A 271 -14.68 -1.41 -7.39
C LYS A 271 -14.11 -2.38 -6.34
N ARG A 272 -12.83 -2.71 -6.48
CA ARG A 272 -12.07 -3.52 -5.52
C ARG A 272 -10.99 -2.66 -4.88
N GLY A 273 -10.82 -2.77 -3.58
CA GLY A 273 -9.81 -2.06 -2.82
C GLY A 273 -8.81 -2.99 -2.15
N PHE A 274 -7.66 -2.44 -1.81
CA PHE A 274 -6.60 -3.09 -1.04
C PHE A 274 -6.02 -2.08 -0.06
N ILE A 275 -5.67 -2.51 1.15
CA ILE A 275 -4.93 -1.65 2.08
C ILE A 275 -3.43 -1.91 1.93
N GLY A 276 -2.77 -1.05 1.15
CA GLY A 276 -1.34 -1.12 0.79
C GLY A 276 -0.38 -0.80 1.94
N GLU A 277 -0.85 0.01 2.89
CA GLU A 277 -0.11 0.29 4.11
C GLU A 277 -1.07 0.41 5.29
N PHE A 278 -0.75 -0.30 6.37
CA PHE A 278 -1.30 -0.03 7.69
C PHE A 278 -0.33 -0.45 8.79
N ALA A 279 -0.44 0.19 9.94
CA ALA A 279 0.30 -0.19 11.13
C ALA A 279 -0.35 0.31 12.42
N GLY A 280 0.13 -0.22 13.54
CA GLY A 280 -0.22 0.23 14.88
C GLY A 280 0.93 -0.04 15.87
N GLY A 281 1.04 0.79 16.90
CA GLY A 281 2.07 0.61 17.93
C GLY A 281 1.80 -0.60 18.82
N VAL A 282 2.83 -1.09 19.51
CA VAL A 282 2.74 -2.30 20.34
C VAL A 282 2.07 -2.00 21.69
N ASN A 283 0.76 -1.83 21.68
CA ASN A 283 -0.09 -1.63 22.86
C ASN A 283 -1.50 -2.21 22.63
N ALA A 284 -2.28 -2.35 23.71
CA ALA A 284 -3.58 -3.02 23.68
C ALA A 284 -4.61 -2.31 22.79
N ASP A 285 -4.65 -0.98 22.82
CA ASP A 285 -5.61 -0.19 22.04
C ASP A 285 -5.33 -0.32 20.54
N CYS A 286 -4.06 -0.22 20.14
CA CYS A 286 -3.67 -0.42 18.75
C CYS A 286 -3.86 -1.85 18.25
N GLN A 287 -3.61 -2.86 19.07
CA GLN A 287 -3.87 -4.26 18.70
C GLN A 287 -5.37 -4.50 18.47
N ALA A 288 -6.22 -3.95 19.34
CA ALA A 288 -7.67 -4.01 19.16
C ALA A 288 -8.13 -3.25 17.91
N ALA A 289 -7.57 -2.07 17.64
CA ALA A 289 -7.89 -1.28 16.45
C ALA A 289 -7.51 -1.99 15.15
N VAL A 290 -6.32 -2.59 15.08
CA VAL A 290 -5.87 -3.39 13.93
C VAL A 290 -6.75 -4.63 13.75
N GLU A 291 -7.02 -5.39 14.82
CA GLU A 291 -7.87 -6.58 14.71
C GLU A 291 -9.30 -6.23 14.28
N GLY A 292 -9.86 -5.13 14.78
CA GLY A 292 -11.17 -4.62 14.37
C GLY A 292 -11.22 -4.14 12.92
N MET A 293 -10.14 -3.50 12.44
CA MET A 293 -10.00 -3.07 11.05
C MET A 293 -9.97 -4.26 10.09
N LEU A 294 -9.07 -5.22 10.32
CA LEU A 294 -8.94 -6.42 9.48
C LEU A 294 -10.20 -7.29 9.53
N ALA A 295 -10.88 -7.36 10.68
CA ALA A 295 -12.16 -8.04 10.81
C ALA A 295 -13.23 -7.40 9.92
N TYR A 296 -13.35 -6.07 9.97
CA TYR A 296 -14.31 -5.32 9.16
C TYR A 296 -14.04 -5.48 7.66
N MET A 297 -12.77 -5.40 7.24
CA MET A 297 -12.38 -5.64 5.86
C MET A 297 -12.69 -7.07 5.41
N SER A 298 -12.38 -8.07 6.24
CA SER A 298 -12.69 -9.48 5.95
C SER A 298 -14.20 -9.73 5.81
N GLU A 299 -15.02 -9.03 6.60
CA GLU A 299 -16.50 -9.08 6.52
C GLU A 299 -17.04 -8.39 5.26
N ASN A 300 -16.27 -7.49 4.65
CA ASN A 300 -16.58 -6.78 3.39
C ASN A 300 -15.58 -7.20 2.29
N SER A 301 -15.23 -8.48 2.26
CA SER A 301 -14.28 -9.05 1.29
C SER A 301 -14.84 -9.19 -0.12
N ASP A 302 -16.13 -8.85 -0.31
CA ASP A 302 -16.67 -8.57 -1.64
C ASP A 302 -15.94 -7.39 -2.29
N VAL A 303 -15.53 -6.36 -1.54
CA VAL A 303 -14.77 -5.22 -2.09
C VAL A 303 -13.32 -5.15 -1.62
N TRP A 304 -12.97 -5.63 -0.43
CA TRP A 304 -11.59 -5.63 0.07
C TRP A 304 -10.85 -6.91 -0.28
N MET A 305 -9.83 -6.80 -1.13
CA MET A 305 -9.02 -7.92 -1.57
C MET A 305 -7.97 -8.35 -0.55
N GLY A 306 -7.62 -7.50 0.41
CA GLY A 306 -6.53 -7.79 1.32
C GLY A 306 -5.94 -6.57 2.01
N ALA A 307 -4.84 -6.81 2.72
CA ALA A 307 -4.03 -5.76 3.35
C ALA A 307 -2.57 -6.20 3.48
N GLU A 308 -1.65 -5.25 3.50
CA GLU A 308 -0.25 -5.49 3.86
C GLU A 308 0.28 -4.49 4.89
N TRP A 309 1.09 -5.03 5.80
CA TRP A 309 1.62 -4.28 6.93
C TRP A 309 2.77 -3.37 6.51
N TRP A 310 2.80 -2.14 7.04
CA TRP A 310 3.97 -1.26 6.96
C TRP A 310 4.80 -1.35 8.25
N SER A 311 6.03 -1.87 8.28
CA SER A 311 6.80 -2.47 7.18
C SER A 311 7.83 -3.46 7.75
N ALA A 312 8.36 -4.34 6.91
CA ALA A 312 9.58 -5.13 7.13
C ALA A 312 10.74 -4.55 6.32
N GLY A 313 11.94 -5.09 6.47
CA GLY A 313 13.13 -4.63 5.76
C GLY A 313 14.37 -4.51 6.64
N PRO A 314 15.58 -4.57 6.03
CA PRO A 314 16.83 -4.75 6.75
C PRO A 314 17.34 -3.51 7.48
N MET A 315 16.78 -2.32 7.21
CA MET A 315 17.31 -1.03 7.68
C MET A 315 16.40 -0.33 8.70
N TRP A 316 15.41 -1.01 9.29
CA TRP A 316 14.46 -0.35 10.19
C TRP A 316 14.92 -0.16 11.64
N GLY A 317 15.95 -0.87 12.09
CA GLY A 317 16.43 -0.79 13.47
C GLY A 317 15.29 -0.99 14.48
N SER A 318 15.11 -0.02 15.38
CA SER A 318 14.07 -0.03 16.42
C SER A 318 12.78 0.71 16.02
N TYR A 319 12.50 0.86 14.72
CA TYR A 319 11.27 1.47 14.24
C TYR A 319 10.04 0.75 14.82
N MET A 320 9.08 1.54 15.30
CA MET A 320 7.94 1.06 16.10
C MET A 320 7.04 0.05 15.38
N TYR A 321 6.97 0.12 14.04
CA TYR A 321 6.17 -0.81 13.23
C TYR A 321 6.99 -1.86 12.51
N ASN A 322 8.30 -1.98 12.80
CA ASN A 322 9.16 -2.92 12.12
C ASN A 322 8.69 -4.38 12.35
N LEU A 323 8.30 -5.05 11.27
CA LEU A 323 7.84 -6.43 11.22
C LEU A 323 8.94 -7.39 10.70
N GLU A 324 10.17 -6.92 10.52
CA GLU A 324 11.32 -7.77 10.17
C GLU A 324 11.47 -8.91 11.21
N PRO A 325 11.51 -10.18 10.78
CA PRO A 325 11.54 -11.32 11.70
C PRO A 325 12.63 -11.26 12.77
N SER A 326 12.32 -11.81 13.94
CA SER A 326 13.20 -11.94 15.13
C SER A 326 13.55 -10.63 15.86
N ASN A 327 13.68 -9.50 15.16
CA ASN A 327 14.20 -8.26 15.73
C ASN A 327 13.23 -7.09 15.70
N GLY A 328 12.23 -7.11 14.81
CA GLY A 328 11.23 -6.07 14.68
C GLY A 328 10.33 -5.97 15.93
N PRO A 329 10.12 -4.77 16.52
CA PRO A 329 9.24 -4.60 17.67
C PRO A 329 7.80 -5.07 17.40
N ALA A 330 7.30 -4.93 16.16
CA ALA A 330 5.95 -5.34 15.80
C ALA A 330 5.83 -6.85 15.56
N TYR A 331 6.90 -7.52 15.11
CA TYR A 331 6.87 -8.91 14.64
C TYR A 331 6.19 -9.88 15.62
N ALA A 332 6.69 -9.96 16.85
CA ALA A 332 6.17 -10.92 17.84
C ALA A 332 4.77 -10.58 18.37
N SER A 333 4.30 -9.34 18.18
CA SER A 333 3.00 -8.88 18.68
C SER A 333 1.91 -8.92 17.61
N TYR A 334 2.25 -8.57 16.36
CA TYR A 334 1.28 -8.47 15.28
C TYR A 334 1.22 -9.71 14.40
N LEU A 335 2.30 -10.51 14.26
CA LEU A 335 2.25 -11.72 13.44
C LEU A 335 1.09 -12.67 13.85
N PRO A 336 0.84 -12.96 15.15
CA PRO A 336 -0.30 -13.82 15.53
C PRO A 336 -1.68 -13.20 15.24
N ILE A 337 -1.78 -11.86 15.14
CA ILE A 337 -3.01 -11.18 14.75
C ILE A 337 -3.21 -11.33 13.24
N LEU A 338 -2.15 -11.10 12.44
CA LEU A 338 -2.17 -11.20 10.98
C LEU A 338 -2.42 -12.64 10.51
N GLU A 339 -1.85 -13.65 11.19
CA GLU A 339 -2.00 -15.07 10.87
C GLU A 339 -3.47 -15.54 10.85
N LYS A 340 -4.36 -14.87 11.59
CA LYS A 340 -5.81 -15.14 11.58
C LYS A 340 -6.45 -14.88 10.20
N TYR A 341 -5.79 -14.05 9.37
CA TYR A 341 -6.23 -13.57 8.06
C TYR A 341 -5.38 -14.09 6.91
N PHE A 342 -4.39 -14.95 7.16
CA PHE A 342 -3.62 -15.56 6.07
C PHE A 342 -4.50 -16.51 5.25
N VAL A 343 -4.36 -16.40 3.93
CA VAL A 343 -5.13 -17.19 2.96
C VAL A 343 -4.58 -18.61 2.92
N ASP A 344 -5.46 -19.60 3.09
CA ASP A 344 -5.08 -21.00 2.94
C ASP A 344 -4.69 -21.27 1.49
N SER A 345 -3.51 -21.87 1.29
CA SER A 345 -2.95 -22.25 -0.01
C SER A 345 -3.73 -23.35 -0.75
N VAL A 346 -4.99 -23.61 -0.37
CA VAL A 346 -5.85 -24.67 -0.93
C VAL A 346 -7.11 -24.11 -1.62
N ALA A 347 -7.37 -22.79 -1.56
CA ALA A 347 -8.53 -22.19 -2.20
C ALA A 347 -8.28 -21.78 -3.66
N SER A 348 -7.95 -22.74 -4.53
CA SER A 348 -8.04 -22.57 -6.00
C SER A 348 -8.78 -23.71 -6.69
N ILE A 349 -9.50 -24.54 -5.93
CA ILE A 349 -10.41 -25.54 -6.48
C ILE A 349 -11.74 -25.35 -5.77
N ILE A 350 -12.60 -24.50 -6.33
CA ILE A 350 -14.07 -24.60 -6.43
C ILE A 350 -14.51 -23.28 -7.07
N SER A 351 -14.64 -23.27 -8.40
CA SER A 351 -15.62 -22.39 -9.03
C SER A 351 -17.00 -22.99 -8.77
N PRO A 352 -18.02 -22.21 -8.37
CA PRO A 352 -19.37 -22.71 -8.32
C PRO A 352 -19.88 -22.86 -9.75
N SER A 353 -19.89 -24.08 -10.28
CA SER A 353 -20.69 -24.39 -11.47
C SER A 353 -22.16 -24.18 -11.11
N SER A 354 -22.78 -23.20 -11.75
CA SER A 354 -24.21 -22.93 -11.69
C SER A 354 -24.99 -24.15 -12.19
N SER A 355 -25.56 -24.93 -11.27
CA SER A 355 -26.54 -25.97 -11.61
C SER A 355 -27.91 -25.31 -11.80
N SER A 356 -28.27 -25.00 -13.04
CA SER A 356 -29.64 -24.71 -13.43
C SER A 356 -30.44 -26.01 -13.48
N SER A 357 -31.46 -26.10 -12.63
CA SER A 357 -32.42 -27.20 -12.59
C SER A 357 -33.53 -26.96 -13.62
N SER A 358 -33.40 -27.59 -14.79
CA SER A 358 -34.54 -27.79 -15.71
C SER A 358 -34.91 -29.27 -15.74
N GLY A 359 -36.01 -29.60 -15.07
CA GLY A 359 -36.61 -30.91 -15.14
C GLY A 359 -37.26 -31.14 -16.51
N SER A 360 -37.00 -32.31 -17.11
CA SER A 360 -37.89 -32.94 -18.07
C SER A 360 -37.65 -34.44 -18.12
N LYS A 361 -38.74 -35.19 -17.94
CA LYS A 361 -38.82 -36.66 -18.01
C LYS A 361 -38.64 -37.13 -19.46
N ALA A 362 -37.92 -38.22 -19.70
CA ALA A 362 -38.45 -39.46 -20.30
C ALA A 362 -37.37 -40.51 -20.67
N ALA A 363 -37.63 -41.73 -20.19
CA ALA A 363 -37.47 -43.05 -20.81
C ALA A 363 -36.10 -43.61 -21.27
N ALA A 364 -35.87 -44.84 -20.82
CA ALA A 364 -34.69 -45.69 -20.98
C ALA A 364 -34.63 -46.48 -22.31
N LYS A 365 -33.41 -46.81 -22.77
CA LYS A 365 -32.83 -48.18 -22.83
C LYS A 365 -31.38 -48.16 -23.39
N PRO A 366 -30.53 -49.17 -23.09
CA PRO A 366 -29.08 -49.12 -23.30
C PRO A 366 -28.60 -49.89 -24.53
N SER A 367 -27.40 -49.58 -25.02
CA SER A 367 -26.59 -50.52 -25.79
C SER A 367 -25.09 -50.27 -25.59
N THR A 368 -24.40 -51.37 -25.29
CA THR A 368 -22.96 -51.64 -25.37
C THR A 368 -22.44 -51.37 -26.79
N THR A 369 -21.18 -51.03 -27.05
CA THR A 369 -19.99 -51.92 -27.02
C THR A 369 -18.72 -51.12 -27.31
N ALA A 370 -17.59 -51.61 -26.80
CA ALA A 370 -16.24 -51.15 -27.06
C ALA A 370 -15.61 -51.82 -28.30
N ALA A 371 -14.60 -51.13 -28.87
CA ALA A 371 -13.50 -51.56 -29.76
C ALA A 371 -13.33 -50.46 -30.83
N GLY A 372 -12.20 -49.77 -31.02
CA GLY A 372 -10.81 -50.21 -30.89
C GLY A 372 -10.29 -50.54 -32.30
N VAL A 373 -9.72 -49.56 -33.02
CA VAL A 373 -8.78 -49.77 -34.13
C VAL A 373 -7.82 -48.57 -34.22
N GLU A 374 -6.58 -48.91 -34.53
CA GLU A 374 -5.32 -48.19 -34.45
C GLU A 374 -4.82 -47.82 -35.87
N ILE A 375 -3.79 -46.95 -35.92
CA ILE A 375 -2.80 -46.67 -37.00
C ILE A 375 -3.35 -45.98 -38.28
N THR A 376 -2.71 -45.02 -39.00
CA THR A 376 -1.30 -44.77 -39.37
C THR A 376 -1.26 -43.39 -40.08
N SER A 377 -0.43 -42.43 -39.64
CA SER A 377 0.80 -41.90 -40.28
C SER A 377 0.75 -41.22 -41.68
N ILE A 378 1.01 -39.89 -41.69
CA ILE A 378 1.98 -39.10 -42.54
C ILE A 378 1.61 -38.87 -44.05
N PRO A 379 2.09 -37.84 -44.80
CA PRO A 379 2.55 -36.44 -44.55
C PRO A 379 1.90 -35.35 -45.47
N SER A 380 2.22 -34.08 -45.16
CA SER A 380 2.53 -32.92 -46.02
C SER A 380 1.79 -32.64 -47.34
N SER A 381 1.26 -31.40 -47.45
CA SER A 381 1.65 -30.49 -48.56
C SER A 381 1.11 -29.07 -48.39
N ASN A 382 2.04 -28.12 -48.56
CA ASN A 382 1.93 -26.72 -48.99
C ASN A 382 0.59 -26.26 -49.60
N VAL A 383 0.09 -25.10 -49.15
CA VAL A 383 -0.46 -24.08 -50.05
C VAL A 383 0.00 -22.69 -49.58
N GLN A 384 0.50 -21.94 -50.55
CA GLN A 384 1.07 -20.60 -50.47
C GLN A 384 0.04 -19.58 -51.01
N ALA A 385 0.18 -18.34 -50.56
CA ALA A 385 -0.33 -17.07 -51.11
C ALA A 385 -1.82 -16.73 -50.90
N PHE A 386 -2.08 -15.54 -50.33
CA PHE A 386 -2.36 -14.33 -51.12
C PHE A 386 -1.96 -13.06 -50.35
N SER A 387 -1.21 -12.22 -51.04
CA SER A 387 -0.89 -10.83 -50.67
C SER A 387 -2.01 -9.94 -51.19
N SER A 388 -2.49 -8.99 -50.37
CA SER A 388 -3.27 -7.85 -50.86
C SER A 388 -2.80 -6.58 -50.17
N VAL A 389 -2.07 -5.80 -50.96
CA VAL A 389 -1.68 -4.40 -50.73
C VAL A 389 -2.92 -3.53 -50.75
N ILE A 390 -3.09 -2.67 -49.74
CA ILE A 390 -3.99 -1.51 -49.80
C ILE A 390 -3.20 -0.30 -49.28
N GLU A 391 -2.86 0.61 -50.19
CA GLU A 391 -2.48 1.99 -49.89
C GLU A 391 -3.68 2.78 -49.35
N PRO A 392 -3.43 3.86 -48.60
CA PRO A 392 -4.20 5.07 -48.84
C PRO A 392 -3.31 6.26 -49.26
N SER A 393 -3.78 6.89 -50.33
CA SER A 393 -3.32 8.11 -50.98
C SER A 393 -3.23 9.30 -50.02
N SER A 394 -2.19 10.10 -50.24
CA SER A 394 -2.02 11.47 -49.75
C SER A 394 -3.08 12.43 -50.29
N ALA A 395 -3.46 13.42 -49.48
CA ALA A 395 -4.05 14.67 -49.94
C ALA A 395 -3.56 15.83 -49.04
N THR A 396 -2.68 16.65 -49.60
CA THR A 396 -2.31 17.99 -49.13
C THR A 396 -3.39 18.99 -49.51
N VAL A 397 -3.82 19.84 -48.58
CA VAL A 397 -4.42 21.15 -48.90
C VAL A 397 -3.95 22.21 -47.88
N SER A 398 -3.55 23.35 -48.43
CA SER A 398 -2.88 24.48 -47.81
C SER A 398 -3.74 25.33 -46.86
N ALA A 399 -3.02 26.13 -46.05
CA ALA A 399 -3.49 27.20 -45.19
C ALA A 399 -4.19 28.37 -45.92
N SER A 400 -5.06 29.10 -45.20
CA SER A 400 -5.30 30.54 -45.37
C SER A 400 -5.98 31.19 -44.15
N ALA A 401 -5.25 32.15 -43.56
CA ALA A 401 -5.59 33.47 -43.02
C ALA A 401 -6.88 33.77 -42.21
N GLU A 402 -6.63 34.57 -41.16
CA GLU A 402 -7.52 35.31 -40.26
C GLU A 402 -8.46 36.31 -40.96
N VAL A 403 -9.67 36.50 -40.40
CA VAL A 403 -10.35 37.80 -40.33
C VAL A 403 -11.14 37.92 -39.02
N SER A 404 -10.86 39.00 -38.29
CA SER A 404 -11.56 39.55 -37.13
C SER A 404 -12.94 40.13 -37.45
N VAL A 405 -13.95 39.93 -36.58
CA VAL A 405 -15.06 40.89 -36.40
C VAL A 405 -15.46 40.95 -34.92
N ALA A 406 -15.45 42.17 -34.40
CA ALA A 406 -15.89 42.55 -33.07
C ALA A 406 -17.42 42.52 -32.93
N VAL A 407 -17.92 42.07 -31.77
CA VAL A 407 -19.27 42.42 -31.29
C VAL A 407 -19.18 42.71 -29.79
N ALA A 408 -19.64 43.90 -29.41
CA ALA A 408 -19.96 44.32 -28.05
C ALA A 408 -21.45 44.73 -28.02
N PRO A 409 -22.03 45.10 -26.87
CA PRO A 409 -22.30 44.29 -25.69
C PRO A 409 -23.82 44.19 -25.43
N VAL A 410 -24.26 43.20 -24.65
CA VAL A 410 -25.62 43.20 -24.07
C VAL A 410 -25.55 42.87 -22.58
N VAL A 411 -26.42 43.55 -21.85
CA VAL A 411 -26.36 43.95 -20.45
C VAL A 411 -27.22 43.02 -19.57
N SER A 412 -26.68 42.73 -18.38
CA SER A 412 -27.32 42.46 -17.07
C SER A 412 -28.20 41.23 -16.87
N SER A 413 -27.80 40.40 -15.91
CA SER A 413 -28.51 40.32 -14.61
C SER A 413 -27.60 39.65 -13.56
N ALA A 414 -27.01 40.48 -12.70
CA ALA A 414 -26.29 40.04 -11.50
C ALA A 414 -27.29 39.84 -10.36
N THR A 415 -27.30 38.65 -9.75
CA THR A 415 -28.05 38.37 -8.54
C THR A 415 -27.19 38.74 -7.34
N THR A 416 -27.68 39.69 -6.54
CA THR A 416 -27.08 40.22 -5.32
C THR A 416 -27.13 39.18 -4.20
N ALA A 417 -25.96 38.69 -3.76
CA ALA A 417 -25.82 38.02 -2.47
C ALA A 417 -25.49 39.08 -1.39
N ALA A 418 -26.28 39.08 -0.32
CA ALA A 418 -26.16 40.00 0.81
C ALA A 418 -24.90 39.72 1.66
N PRO A 419 -24.29 40.74 2.28
CA PRO A 419 -23.15 40.55 3.16
C PRO A 419 -23.58 39.94 4.50
N THR A 420 -23.03 38.79 4.85
CA THR A 420 -23.20 38.20 6.18
C THR A 420 -22.11 38.75 7.11
N THR A 421 -22.53 39.56 8.08
CA THR A 421 -21.69 40.04 9.18
C THR A 421 -21.43 38.91 10.18
N LEU A 422 -20.21 38.39 10.22
CA LEU A 422 -19.72 37.58 11.35
C LEU A 422 -19.41 38.51 12.53
N VAL A 423 -20.26 38.44 13.56
CA VAL A 423 -20.01 39.07 14.86
C VAL A 423 -19.07 38.15 15.64
N THR A 424 -17.85 38.62 15.89
CA THR A 424 -16.92 38.01 16.85
C THR A 424 -17.48 38.19 18.26
N VAL A 425 -17.93 37.09 18.88
CA VAL A 425 -18.26 37.07 20.31
C VAL A 425 -16.99 36.73 21.09
N THR A 426 -16.35 37.74 21.64
CA THR A 426 -15.24 37.57 22.60
C THR A 426 -15.82 37.15 23.95
N ALA A 427 -15.81 35.85 24.24
CA ALA A 427 -16.07 35.35 25.59
C ALA A 427 -14.80 35.48 26.44
N THR A 428 -14.81 36.41 27.39
CA THR A 428 -13.77 36.63 28.38
C THR A 428 -13.73 35.45 29.36
N ALA A 429 -12.79 34.53 29.17
CA ALA A 429 -12.46 33.53 30.18
C ALA A 429 -11.67 34.19 31.32
N LYS A 430 -12.22 34.12 32.53
CA LYS A 430 -11.61 34.59 33.78
C LYS A 430 -10.44 33.65 34.13
N PRO A 431 -9.23 34.16 34.45
CA PRO A 431 -8.11 33.28 34.76
C PRO A 431 -8.31 32.66 36.14
N HIS A 432 -8.42 31.33 36.19
CA HIS A 432 -8.28 30.56 37.41
C HIS A 432 -6.79 30.45 37.74
N THR A 433 -6.38 31.10 38.82
CA THR A 433 -5.04 30.99 39.42
C THR A 433 -4.86 29.60 40.02
N ALA A 434 -4.28 28.68 39.25
CA ALA A 434 -3.69 27.47 39.80
C ALA A 434 -2.33 27.80 40.43
N LYS A 435 -2.17 27.39 41.69
CA LYS A 435 -0.95 27.51 42.49
C LYS A 435 0.22 26.80 41.78
N PRO A 436 1.41 27.41 41.63
CA PRO A 436 2.54 26.75 41.00
C PRO A 436 3.03 25.61 41.90
N SER A 437 2.97 24.38 41.39
CA SER A 437 3.65 23.25 42.02
C SER A 437 5.13 23.31 41.61
N ASN A 438 6.03 23.37 42.60
CA ASN A 438 7.47 23.23 42.41
C ASN A 438 7.80 21.81 41.90
N ALA A 439 7.65 21.57 40.60
CA ALA A 439 8.33 20.48 39.93
C ALA A 439 9.66 21.03 39.40
N LYS A 440 10.77 20.51 39.94
CA LYS A 440 12.10 20.72 39.38
C LYS A 440 12.06 20.34 37.88
N PRO A 441 12.61 21.15 36.96
CA PRO A 441 12.74 20.72 35.58
C PRO A 441 13.62 19.46 35.55
N TYR A 442 13.05 18.34 35.11
CA TYR A 442 13.85 17.20 34.69
C TYR A 442 14.61 17.66 33.44
N THR A 443 15.89 17.97 33.60
CA THR A 443 16.83 18.00 32.48
C THR A 443 16.96 16.58 31.96
N ALA A 444 16.07 16.19 31.04
CA ALA A 444 16.29 15.00 30.23
C ALA A 444 17.64 15.15 29.54
N LYS A 445 18.53 14.16 29.70
CA LYS A 445 19.75 14.08 28.88
C LYS A 445 19.34 14.23 27.41
N PRO A 446 20.10 14.95 26.57
CA PRO A 446 19.93 14.85 25.13
C PRO A 446 20.24 13.40 24.78
N TYR A 447 19.20 12.61 24.54
CA TYR A 447 19.36 11.25 24.05
C TYR A 447 19.52 11.37 22.55
N THR A 448 20.67 10.95 22.04
CA THR A 448 20.93 10.88 20.60
C THR A 448 20.21 9.67 20.02
N ALA A 449 19.72 9.77 18.79
CA ALA A 449 19.18 8.64 18.05
C ALA A 449 20.33 7.71 17.64
N LYS A 450 20.11 6.40 17.79
CA LYS A 450 21.07 5.36 17.39
C LYS A 450 21.12 5.23 15.87
N PRO A 451 22.18 4.63 15.30
CA PRO A 451 22.20 4.24 13.90
C PRO A 451 20.92 3.46 13.51
N PHE A 452 20.36 3.80 12.35
CA PHE A 452 19.13 3.25 11.77
C PHE A 452 17.86 3.47 12.60
N THR A 453 17.83 4.50 13.44
CA THR A 453 16.62 4.89 14.21
C THR A 453 16.10 6.25 13.79
N GLN A 454 14.82 6.49 14.06
CA GLN A 454 14.16 7.74 13.67
C GLN A 454 14.80 8.94 14.38
N CYS A 455 15.07 9.98 13.61
CA CYS A 455 15.70 11.22 14.07
C CYS A 455 14.95 12.48 13.58
N GLY A 456 13.79 12.31 12.96
CA GLY A 456 13.03 13.41 12.37
C GLY A 456 11.83 12.92 11.57
N GLY A 457 11.18 13.87 10.90
CA GLY A 457 9.93 13.67 10.19
C GLY A 457 8.83 14.60 10.69
N ILE A 458 7.80 14.80 9.87
CA ILE A 458 6.58 15.50 10.29
C ILE A 458 6.02 14.83 11.55
N ASN A 459 5.64 15.63 12.54
CA ASN A 459 5.08 15.21 13.83
C ASN A 459 5.99 14.38 14.76
N TRP A 460 7.28 14.20 14.40
CA TRP A 460 8.26 13.54 15.27
C TRP A 460 8.58 14.38 16.52
N THR A 461 8.53 13.74 17.70
CA THR A 461 8.83 14.38 19.00
C THR A 461 10.05 13.77 19.72
N GLY A 462 10.72 12.80 19.09
CA GLY A 462 11.89 12.11 19.64
C GLY A 462 13.22 12.86 19.41
N PRO A 463 14.38 12.18 19.44
CA PRO A 463 15.68 12.80 19.19
C PRO A 463 15.77 13.40 17.80
N THR A 464 16.48 14.51 17.68
CA THR A 464 16.80 15.13 16.40
C THR A 464 18.29 15.11 16.07
N VAL A 465 19.12 14.58 16.99
CA VAL A 465 20.57 14.46 16.85
C VAL A 465 20.95 13.00 16.88
N CYS A 466 21.73 12.57 15.88
CA CYS A 466 22.23 11.20 15.77
C CYS A 466 23.49 10.98 16.60
N GLU A 467 23.75 9.73 16.99
CA GLU A 467 25.01 9.31 17.61
C GLU A 467 26.20 9.63 16.67
N ALA A 468 27.37 9.91 17.28
CA ALA A 468 28.57 10.28 16.53
C ALA A 468 28.92 9.22 15.46
N GLY A 469 29.20 9.69 14.24
CA GLY A 469 29.44 8.82 13.09
C GLY A 469 28.19 8.50 12.26
N THR A 470 27.03 9.07 12.60
CA THR A 470 25.81 9.02 11.77
C THR A 470 25.18 10.40 11.62
N THR A 471 24.45 10.61 10.52
CA THR A 471 23.75 11.86 10.19
C THR A 471 22.25 11.60 10.06
N CYS A 472 21.43 12.55 10.52
CA CYS A 472 19.98 12.45 10.37
C CYS A 472 19.58 12.77 8.92
N VAL A 473 19.14 11.76 8.19
CA VAL A 473 18.82 11.84 6.77
C VAL A 473 17.34 11.59 6.55
N LYS A 474 16.67 12.51 5.85
CA LYS A 474 15.27 12.35 5.43
C LYS A 474 15.14 11.10 4.56
N GLN A 475 14.28 10.17 4.97
CA GLN A 475 13.91 8.99 4.17
C GLN A 475 12.62 9.30 3.41
N ASN A 476 11.59 9.71 4.14
CA ASN A 476 10.35 10.23 3.60
C ASN A 476 9.87 11.46 4.42
N PRO A 477 8.76 12.14 4.07
CA PRO A 477 8.28 13.32 4.81
C PRO A 477 8.06 13.07 6.31
N PHE A 478 7.67 11.86 6.70
CA PHE A 478 7.26 11.47 8.06
C PHE A 478 8.36 10.74 8.85
N TYR A 479 9.40 10.25 8.20
CA TYR A 479 10.46 9.44 8.79
C TYR A 479 11.84 9.87 8.29
N TYR A 480 12.65 10.43 9.19
CA TYR A 480 14.07 10.69 8.95
C TYR A 480 14.87 9.72 9.82
N GLN A 481 16.01 9.24 9.32
CA GLN A 481 16.77 8.16 9.96
C GLN A 481 18.24 8.53 10.11
N CYS A 482 18.84 8.13 11.24
CA CYS A 482 20.30 8.17 11.39
C CYS A 482 20.96 7.12 10.49
N VAL A 483 21.75 7.56 9.51
CA VAL A 483 22.54 6.68 8.62
C VAL A 483 24.01 7.13 8.65
N ASN A 484 24.94 6.25 8.26
CA ASN A 484 26.39 6.51 8.36
C ASN A 484 26.87 7.63 7.43
#